data_AF-A0A5C8LHN8-F1
#
_entry.id   AF-A0A5C8LHN8-F1
#
_cell.length_a   1.000
_cell.length_b   1.000
_cell.length_c   1.000
_cell.angle_alpha   90.00
_cell.angle_beta   90.00
_cell.angle_gamma   90.00
#
_symmetry.space_group_name_H-M   'P 1'
#
loop_
_entity.id
_entity.type
_entity.pdbx_description
1 polymer ?
#
loop_
_entity_poly.entity_id
_entity_poly.type
_entity_poly.pdbx_seq_one_letter_code
_entity_poly.pdbx_strand_id
1 'polypeptide(L)' 'MKVQVFVFKLNLLPWYNELTDSLTFDHPDFPGQVRERIADIGEFEIVSISRRETRLKKKRKPKIEKETTEIENT' A
#
# COMPACT_ATOMS: atom_id res chain seq x y z
N MET A 1 -18.64 7.86 3.39
CA MET A 1 -17.41 7.55 2.62
C MET A 1 -16.83 6.24 3.17
N LYS A 2 -16.97 5.10 2.47
CA LYS A 2 -16.66 3.77 3.02
C LYS A 2 -15.14 3.55 3.11
N VAL A 3 -14.67 3.13 4.29
CA VAL A 3 -13.31 2.66 4.49
C VAL A 3 -13.20 1.26 3.87
N GLN A 4 -12.28 1.08 2.92
CA GLN A 4 -11.99 -0.23 2.34
C GLN A 4 -10.83 -0.87 3.10
N VAL A 5 -11.11 -1.98 3.77
CA VAL A 5 -10.12 -2.82 4.47
C VAL A 5 -10.00 -4.13 3.71
N PHE A 6 -8.77 -4.48 3.34
CA PHE A 6 -8.39 -5.71 2.69
C PHE A 6 -7.79 -6.65 3.72
N VAL A 7 -8.29 -7.87 3.78
CA VAL A 7 -7.84 -8.89 4.72
C VAL A 7 -7.20 -10.03 3.94
N PHE A 8 -5.93 -10.27 4.20
CA PHE A 8 -5.17 -11.40 3.67
C PHE A 8 -5.03 -12.43 4.79
N LYS A 9 -5.51 -13.66 4.58
CA LYS A 9 -5.38 -14.78 5.54
C LYS A 9 -3.96 -15.37 5.51
N LEU A 10 -2.98 -14.50 5.63
CA LEU A 10 -1.56 -14.82 5.60
C LEU A 10 -0.80 -13.86 6.52
N ASN A 11 0.23 -14.36 7.19
CA ASN A 11 1.16 -13.53 7.93
C ASN A 11 2.17 -12.90 6.96
N LEU A 12 2.01 -11.60 6.70
CA LEU A 12 2.94 -10.85 5.85
C LEU A 12 4.07 -10.17 6.62
N LEU A 13 4.24 -10.44 7.92
CA LEU A 13 5.34 -9.89 8.72
C LEU A 13 6.73 -10.17 8.13
N PRO A 14 7.03 -11.35 7.56
CA PRO A 14 8.32 -11.59 6.93
C PRO A 14 8.66 -10.62 5.79
N TRP A 15 7.62 -10.04 5.17
CA TRP A 15 7.76 -9.11 4.06
C TRP A 15 7.37 -7.67 4.44
N TYR A 16 7.49 -7.31 5.71
CA TYR A 16 7.05 -5.99 6.20
C TYR A 16 7.73 -4.83 5.44
N ASN A 17 8.99 -4.99 5.03
CA ASN A 17 9.74 -3.97 4.32
C ASN A 17 9.24 -3.78 2.87
N GLU A 18 8.72 -4.85 2.28
CA GLU A 18 8.12 -4.90 0.94
C GLU A 18 6.66 -4.41 0.96
N LEU A 19 6.02 -4.29 2.13
CA LEU A 19 4.69 -3.69 2.30
C LEU A 19 4.75 -2.15 2.36
N THR A 20 5.60 -1.53 1.55
CA THR A 20 5.76 -0.08 1.43
C THR A 20 5.20 0.44 0.10
N ASP A 21 4.89 1.74 0.02
CA ASP A 21 4.29 2.36 -1.17
C ASP A 21 5.15 2.20 -2.44
N SER A 22 6.44 1.90 -2.29
CA SER A 22 7.31 1.48 -3.39
C SER A 22 7.01 0.02 -3.76
N LEU A 23 6.31 -0.16 -4.89
CA LEU A 23 5.97 -1.44 -5.55
C LEU A 23 7.18 -2.35 -5.92
N THR A 24 8.35 -2.15 -5.34
CA THR A 24 9.53 -3.02 -5.48
C THR A 24 9.40 -4.21 -4.53
N PHE A 25 8.61 -5.20 -4.93
CA PHE A 25 8.56 -6.50 -4.28
C PHE A 25 9.79 -7.33 -4.70
N ASP A 26 10.94 -7.01 -4.14
CA ASP A 26 12.22 -7.62 -4.52
C ASP A 26 12.37 -9.06 -4.01
N HIS A 27 11.56 -9.48 -3.03
CA HIS A 27 11.65 -10.82 -2.46
C HIS A 27 11.01 -11.88 -3.40
N PRO A 28 11.76 -12.89 -3.87
CA PRO A 28 11.26 -13.90 -4.81
C PRO A 28 10.12 -14.75 -4.23
N ASP A 29 10.16 -15.02 -2.91
CA ASP A 29 9.12 -15.78 -2.22
C ASP A 29 7.87 -14.97 -1.83
N PHE A 30 7.78 -13.69 -2.23
CA PHE A 30 6.58 -12.90 -1.93
C PHE A 30 5.37 -13.48 -2.68
N PRO A 31 4.23 -13.74 -2.01
CA PRO A 31 3.07 -14.34 -2.65
C PRO A 31 2.52 -13.48 -3.80
N GLY A 32 2.59 -13.99 -5.03
CA GLY A 32 2.16 -13.27 -6.24
C GLY A 32 0.70 -12.77 -6.19
N GLN A 33 -0.21 -13.57 -5.63
CA GLN A 33 -1.62 -13.16 -5.48
C GLN A 33 -1.80 -11.98 -4.52
N VAL A 34 -0.96 -11.87 -3.49
CA VAL A 34 -0.97 -10.73 -2.56
C VAL A 34 -0.43 -9.50 -3.28
N ARG A 35 0.62 -9.66 -4.09
CA ARG A 35 1.24 -8.59 -4.88
C ARG A 35 0.22 -7.96 -5.84
N GLU A 36 -0.49 -8.77 -6.61
CA GLU A 36 -1.53 -8.30 -7.54
C GLU A 36 -2.62 -7.50 -6.80
N ARG A 37 -3.12 -8.03 -5.68
CA ARG A 37 -4.13 -7.32 -4.89
C ARG A 37 -3.60 -6.02 -4.27
N ILE A 38 -2.37 -5.99 -3.79
CA ILE A 38 -1.77 -4.76 -3.27
C ILE A 38 -1.63 -3.73 -4.39
N ALA A 39 -1.23 -4.14 -5.60
CA ALA A 39 -1.17 -3.27 -6.77
C ALA A 39 -2.55 -2.68 -7.12
N ASP A 40 -3.62 -3.49 -7.06
CA ASP A 40 -5.00 -3.02 -7.27
C ASP A 40 -5.49 -2.03 -6.18
N ILE A 41 -4.99 -2.19 -4.95
CA ILE A 41 -5.34 -1.30 -3.83
C ILE A 41 -4.76 0.10 -4.07
N GLY A 42 -3.54 0.18 -4.60
CA GLY A 42 -2.77 1.42 -4.72
C GLY A 42 -2.13 1.79 -3.37
N GLU A 43 -2.18 3.05 -2.97
CA GLU A 43 -1.68 3.48 -1.65
C GLU A 43 -2.48 2.84 -0.51
N PHE A 44 -1.78 2.33 0.50
CA PHE A 44 -2.39 1.69 1.66
C PHE A 44 -1.67 2.02 2.98
N GLU A 45 -2.32 1.66 4.08
CA GLU A 45 -1.74 1.62 5.41
C GLU A 45 -1.92 0.22 5.99
N ILE A 46 -0.89 -0.27 6.68
CA ILE A 46 -0.97 -1.51 7.44
C ILE A 46 -1.81 -1.24 8.69
N VAL A 47 -2.95 -1.92 8.82
CA VAL A 47 -3.81 -1.82 10.01
C VAL A 47 -3.34 -2.78 11.09
N SER A 48 -3.07 -4.03 10.71
CA SER A 48 -2.53 -5.02 11.63
C SER A 48 -1.88 -6.18 10.88
N ILE A 49 -0.90 -6.80 11.52
CA ILE A 49 -0.30 -8.05 11.08
C ILE A 49 -0.33 -9.02 12.26
N SER A 50 -0.82 -10.23 12.00
CA SER A 50 -0.89 -11.30 13.00
C SER A 50 -0.37 -12.60 12.41
N ARG A 51 -0.21 -13.62 13.26
CA ARG A 51 0.16 -14.97 12.81
C ARG A 51 -0.82 -15.58 11.79
N ARG A 52 -2.07 -15.10 11.73
CA ARG A 52 -3.14 -15.67 10.90
C ARG A 52 -3.52 -14.80 9.71
N GLU A 53 -3.39 -13.50 9.85
CA GLU A 53 -3.85 -12.55 8.83
C GLU A 53 -3.13 -11.20 8.92
N THR A 54 -3.04 -10.56 7.75
CA THR A 54 -2.64 -9.18 7.57
C THR A 54 -3.83 -8.36 7.08
N ARG A 55 -4.03 -7.18 7.66
CA ARG A 55 -5.07 -6.24 7.30
C ARG A 55 -4.45 -4.96 6.76
N LEU A 56 -4.83 -4.60 5.55
CA LEU A 56 -4.42 -3.35 4.90
C LEU A 56 -5.66 -2.47 4.71
N LYS A 57 -5.52 -1.17 4.87
CA LYS A 57 -6.58 -0.20 4.59
C LYS A 57 -6.15 0.68 3.45
N LYS A 58 -7.02 0.88 2.48
CA LYS A 58 -6.74 1.77 1.34
C LYS A 58 -6.59 3.20 1.87
N LYS A 59 -5.42 3.80 1.62
CA LYS A 59 -5.23 5.24 1.82
C LYS A 59 -5.99 5.94 0.70
N ARG A 60 -6.67 7.02 1.05
CA ARG A 60 -7.12 7.94 0.01
C ARG A 60 -5.86 8.60 -0.51
N LYS A 61 -5.65 8.57 -1.82
CA LYS A 61 -4.70 9.48 -2.44
C LYS A 61 -4.99 10.86 -1.87
N PRO A 62 -4.01 11.57 -1.28
CA PRO A 62 -4.19 12.99 -1.08
C PRO A 62 -4.59 13.54 -2.45
N LYS A 63 -5.66 14.36 -2.49
CA LYS A 63 -5.82 15.24 -3.63
C LYS A 63 -4.51 16.03 -3.65
N ILE A 64 -3.63 15.71 -4.59
CA ILE A 64 -2.58 16.63 -4.98
C ILE A 64 -3.37 17.77 -5.61
N GLU A 65 -3.75 18.75 -4.78
CA GLU A 65 -3.96 20.09 -5.30
C GLU A 65 -2.64 20.41 -5.99
N LYS A 66 -2.73 20.59 -7.31
CA LYS A 66 -1.61 21.11 -8.09
C LYS A 66 -1.36 22.51 -7.56
N GLU A 67 -0.58 22.64 -6.51
CA GLU A 67 0.10 23.88 -6.20
C GLU A 67 1.22 24.01 -7.23
N THR A 68 0.85 24.41 -8.44
CA THR A 68 1.79 25.06 -9.33
C THR A 68 1.91 26.49 -8.80
N THR A 69 2.72 26.68 -7.77
CA THR A 69 3.19 28.01 -7.40
C THR A 69 3.96 28.54 -8.60
N GLU A 70 3.56 29.73 -9.04
CA GLU A 70 4.27 30.54 -10.01
C GLU A 70 5.75 30.64 -9.63
N ILE A 71 6.63 30.46 -10.61
CA ILE A 71 7.96 31.04 -10.55
C ILE A 71 8.02 32.02 -11.71
N GLU A 72 7.66 33.28 -11.42
CA GLU A 72 8.23 34.43 -12.11
C GLU A 72 9.75 34.31 -12.05
N ASN A 73 10.43 34.40 -13.19
CA ASN A 73 11.60 35.28 -13.29
C ASN A 73 12.10 35.44 -14.74
N THR A 74 12.17 36.72 -15.11
CA THR A 74 12.95 37.37 -16.18
C THR A 74 12.38 37.36 -17.60
#